data_AF-A0A6N7ZQR5-F1
#
_entry.id   AF-A0A6N7ZQR5-F1
#
_cell.length_a   1.000
_cell.length_b   1.000
_cell.length_c   1.000
_cell.angle_alpha   90.00
_cell.angle_beta   90.00
_cell.angle_gamma   90.00
#
_symmetry.space_group_name_H-M   'P 1'
#
loop_
_entity.id
_entity.type
_entity.pdbx_description
1 polymer ?
#
loop_
_entity_poly.entity_id
_entity_poly.type
_entity_poly.pdbx_seq_one_letter_code
_entity_poly.pdbx_strand_id
1 'polypeptide(L)' 'MPRYLIMKKVNMFTTAMGVDVPVLEVVSVAESIPLAADQIATRHRDGEVPEDTYFITEKSG' A
#
# COMPACT_ATOMS: atom_id res chain seq x y z
N MET A 1 1.81 13.42 -15.24
CA MET A 1 2.51 13.26 -13.95
C MET A 1 2.33 11.82 -13.49
N PRO A 2 3.39 11.14 -13.06
CA PRO A 2 3.27 9.78 -12.52
C PRO A 2 2.32 9.80 -11.32
N ARG A 3 1.45 8.79 -11.22
CA ARG A 3 0.55 8.61 -10.07
C ARG A 3 0.99 7.36 -9.33
N TYR A 4 1.03 7.40 -8.01
CA TYR A 4 1.43 6.28 -7.17
C TYR A 4 0.20 5.68 -6.50
N LEU A 5 0.06 4.35 -6.56
CA LEU A 5 -0.95 3.61 -5.84
C LEU A 5 -0.43 3.31 -4.43
N ILE A 6 -1.24 3.62 -3.42
CA ILE A 6 -1.02 3.16 -2.05
C ILE A 6 -1.84 1.90 -1.86
N MET A 7 -1.16 0.80 -1.59
CA MET A 7 -1.77 -0.50 -1.35
C MET A 7 -1.60 -0.89 0.12
N LYS A 8 -2.62 -1.51 0.71
CA LYS A 8 -2.58 -2.05 2.07
C LYS A 8 -2.69 -3.57 2.02
N LYS A 9 -1.82 -4.25 2.77
CA LYS A 9 -1.97 -5.69 3.01
C LYS A 9 -3.21 -5.93 3.88
N VAL A 10 -4.11 -6.77 3.40
CA VAL A 10 -5.30 -7.18 4.15
C VAL A 10 -5.09 -8.58 4.75
N ASN A 11 -5.89 -8.93 5.75
CA ASN A 11 -5.88 -10.26 6.38
C ASN A 11 -6.59 -11.29 5.49
N MET A 12 -6.19 -11.36 4.21
CA MET A 12 -6.70 -12.27 3.21
C MET A 12 -5.52 -12.77 2.38
N PHE A 13 -5.56 -14.06 2.07
CA PHE A 13 -4.56 -14.74 1.26
C PHE A 13 -5.26 -15.37 0.06
N THR A 14 -4.56 -15.41 -1.06
CA THR A 14 -4.93 -16.16 -2.25
C THR A 14 -3.84 -17.18 -2.55
N THR A 15 -4.09 -18.12 -3.45
CA THR A 15 -3.10 -19.15 -3.82
C THR A 15 -2.65 -18.94 -5.26
N ALA A 16 -1.34 -18.85 -5.47
CA ALA A 16 -0.72 -18.85 -6.79
C ALA A 16 0.37 -19.93 -6.85
N MET A 17 0.27 -20.85 -7.81
CA MET A 17 1.23 -21.97 -7.96
C MET A 17 1.43 -22.80 -6.67
N GLY A 18 0.39 -22.92 -5.84
CA GLY A 18 0.45 -23.65 -4.56
C GLY A 18 1.09 -22.89 -3.40
N VAL A 19 1.39 -21.60 -3.57
CA VAL A 19 1.93 -20.72 -2.53
C VAL A 19 0.86 -19.73 -2.08
N ASP A 20 0.75 -19.51 -0.77
CA ASP A 20 -0.11 -18.45 -0.22
C ASP A 20 0.51 -17.08 -0.46
N VAL A 21 -0.25 -16.23 -1.14
CA VAL A 21 0.12 -14.87 -1.51
C VAL A 21 -0.81 -13.90 -0.78
N PRO A 22 -0.28 -12.90 -0.05
CA PRO A 22 -1.12 -11.91 0.59
C PRO A 22 -1.84 -11.05 -0.45
N VAL A 23 -3.11 -10.75 -0.18
CA VAL A 23 -3.89 -9.83 -1.01
C VAL A 23 -3.56 -8.39 -0.61
N LEU A 24 -3.36 -7.55 -1.63
CA LEU A 24 -3.16 -6.11 -1.48
C LEU A 24 -4.38 -5.37 -2.00
N GLU A 25 -4.89 -4.41 -1.23
CA GLU A 25 -6.01 -3.54 -1.62
C GLU A 25 -5.51 -2.13 -1.91
N VAL A 26 -5.94 -1.52 -3.01
CA VAL A 26 -5.64 -0.10 -3.31
C VAL A 26 -6.49 0.78 -2.41
N VAL A 27 -5.85 1.55 -1.53
CA VAL A 27 -6.52 2.36 -0.52
C VAL A 27 -6.38 3.88 -0.75
N SER A 28 -5.52 4.30 -1.66
CA SER A 28 -5.37 5.69 -2.08
C SER A 28 -4.53 5.82 -3.36
N VAL A 29 -4.50 7.03 -3.92
CA VAL A 29 -3.59 7.44 -4.99
C VAL A 29 -2.91 8.75 -4.59
N ALA A 30 -1.60 8.84 -4.81
CA ALA A 30 -0.80 10.03 -4.54
C ALA A 30 -0.05 10.50 -5.80
N GLU A 31 0.32 11.77 -5.85
CA GLU A 31 1.07 12.36 -6.97
C GLU A 31 2.58 12.13 -6.87
N SER A 32 3.07 11.76 -5.68
CA SER A 32 4.49 11.50 -5.42
C SER A 32 4.65 10.51 -4.25
N ILE A 33 5.84 9.92 -4.13
CA ILE A 33 6.19 9.03 -3.00
C ILE A 33 6.11 9.77 -1.65
N PRO A 34 6.65 11.00 -1.47
CA PRO A 34 6.50 11.74 -0.21
C PRO A 34 5.03 11.97 0.18
N LEU A 35 4.18 12.37 -0.77
CA LEU A 35 2.75 12.54 -0.50
C LEU A 35 2.07 11.22 -0.14
N ALA A 36 2.48 10.10 -0.74
CA ALA A 36 1.99 8.78 -0.33
C ALA A 36 2.39 8.45 1.11
N ALA A 37 3.64 8.73 1.51
CA ALA A 37 4.11 8.52 2.87
C ALA A 37 3.32 9.37 3.89
N ASP A 38 3.07 10.64 3.59
CA ASP A 38 2.25 11.52 4.43
C ASP A 38 0.81 10.99 4.56
N GLN A 39 0.21 10.55 3.44
CA GLN A 39 -1.12 9.93 3.47
C GLN A 39 -1.17 8.63 4.29
N ILE A 40 -0.09 7.85 4.33
CA ILE A 40 0.01 6.68 5.21
C ILE A 40 0.13 7.14 6.66
N ALA A 41 1.03 8.07 6.97
CA ALA A 41 1.28 8.57 8.33
C ALA A 41 0.02 9.16 8.97
N THR A 42 -0.79 9.92 8.21
CA THR A 42 -2.07 10.48 8.72
C THR A 42 -3.10 9.42 9.17
N ARG A 43 -2.92 8.15 8.79
CA ARG A 43 -3.76 7.02 9.22
C ARG A 43 -3.31 6.41 10.55
N HIS A 44 -2.11 6.76 11.05
CA HIS A 44 -1.52 6.25 12.29
C HIS A 44 -1.20 7.41 13.23
N ARG A 45 -2.10 7.68 14.18
CA ARG A 45 -2.04 8.88 15.06
C ARG A 45 -0.90 8.85 16.06
N ASP A 46 -0.41 7.66 16.38
CA ASP A 46 0.76 7.39 17.21
C ASP A 46 2.09 7.55 16.44
N GLY A 47 2.02 7.69 15.11
CA GLY A 47 3.19 7.78 14.25
C GLY A 47 3.86 6.44 13.98
N GLU A 48 3.35 5.35 14.54
CA GLU A 48 3.87 4.01 14.31
C GLU A 48 3.14 3.37 13.13
N VAL A 49 3.81 3.35 11.97
CA VAL A 49 3.33 2.59 10.81
C VAL A 49 3.88 1.18 10.94
N PRO A 50 3.04 0.13 11.07
CA PRO A 50 3.54 -1.23 11.21
C PRO A 50 4.28 -1.66 9.94
N GLU A 51 5.37 -2.40 10.12
CA GLU A 51 6.14 -2.97 9.01
C GLU A 51 5.25 -3.85 8.11
N ASP A 52 5.61 -3.94 6.83
CA ASP A 52 4.94 -4.77 5.80
C ASP A 52 3.42 -4.56 5.64
N THR A 53 2.89 -3.42 6.10
CA THR A 53 1.45 -3.12 6.03
C THR A 53 1.06 -2.34 4.79
N TYR A 54 1.94 -1.46 4.30
CA TYR A 54 1.68 -0.60 3.14
C TYR A 54 2.75 -0.77 2.06
N PHE A 55 2.30 -0.71 0.81
CA PHE A 55 3.14 -0.80 -0.38
C PHE A 55 2.82 0.35 -1.32
N ILE A 56 3.85 0.99 -1.88
CA ILE A 56 3.70 2.07 -2.85
C ILE A 56 4.22 1.57 -4.20
N THR A 57 3.41 1.66 -5.24
CA THR A 57 3.82 1.32 -6.61
C THR A 57 3.44 2.43 -7.57
N GLU A 58 4.21 2.60 -8.64
CA GLU A 58 3.82 3.47 -9.74
C GLU A 58 2.59 2.89 -10.45
N LYS A 59 1.60 3.73 -10.75
CA LYS A 59 0.45 3.38 -11.56
C LYS A 59 0.90 3.34 -13.02
N SER A 60 1.22 2.16 -13.51
CA SER A 60 1.36 1.93 -14.95
C SER A 60 0.02 2.23 -15.63
N GLY A 61 0.04 3.15 -16.59
CA GLY A 61 -1.12 3.54 -17.41
C GLY A 61 -1.49 2.48 -18.43
#